data_AF-A0A536S337-F1
#
_entry.id   AF-A0A536S337-F1
#
_cell.length_a   1.000
_cell.length_b   1.000
_cell.length_c   1.000
_cell.angle_alpha   90.00
_cell.angle_beta   90.00
_cell.angle_gamma   90.00
#
_symmetry.space_group_name_H-M   'P 1'
#
loop_
_entity.id
_entity.type
_entity.pdbx_description
1 polymer ?
#
loop_
_entity_poly.entity_id
_entity_poly.type
_entity_poly.pdbx_seq_one_letter_code
_entity_poly.pdbx_strand_id
1 'polypeptide(L)'
;MQERSEEEILSRLLELENDGQAERRAELSGERFLSLLHDPDNGRSYVLRHGLDETEGAEIPAGTEFFQYATPDEAQRAFEQLLNESKSAGELVEDDSTEGIGDFESSGGEVRDLFADSDEDELSQDSVISDEEQP
;
A
#
# COMPACT_ATOMS: atom_id res chain seq x y z
N MET A 1 -31.98 14.75 3.22
CA MET A 1 -30.62 14.22 3.42
C MET A 1 -29.75 15.45 3.64
N GLN A 2 -29.05 15.57 4.77
CA GLN A 2 -28.18 16.71 4.98
C GLN A 2 -26.96 16.51 4.08
N GLU A 3 -26.82 17.38 3.08
CA GLU A 3 -25.57 17.53 2.33
C GLU A 3 -24.52 17.92 3.37
N ARG A 4 -23.59 17.01 3.70
CA ARG A 4 -22.45 17.36 4.56
C ARG A 4 -21.71 18.50 3.88
N SER A 5 -21.34 19.52 4.65
CA SER A 5 -20.49 20.60 4.14
C SER A 5 -19.18 20.01 3.62
N GLU A 6 -18.60 20.63 2.59
CA GLU A 6 -17.31 20.21 2.02
C GLU A 6 -16.22 20.09 3.11
N GLU A 7 -16.22 21.00 4.07
CA GLU A 7 -15.34 20.98 5.26
C GLU A 7 -15.52 19.71 6.11
N GLU A 8 -16.77 19.28 6.35
CA GLU A 8 -17.06 18.06 7.13
C GLU A 8 -16.60 16.80 6.39
N ILE A 9 -16.69 16.80 5.06
CA ILE A 9 -16.16 15.71 4.23
C ILE A 9 -14.64 15.71 4.32
N LEU A 10 -13.99 16.85 4.18
CA LEU A 10 -12.54 16.98 4.26
C LEU A 10 -11.98 16.54 5.60
N SER A 11 -12.56 17.01 6.72
CA SER A 11 -12.16 16.59 8.06
C SER A 11 -12.26 15.07 8.24
N ARG A 12 -13.35 14.46 7.73
CA ARG A 12 -13.52 13.01 7.75
C ARG A 12 -12.47 12.28 6.93
N LEU A 13 -12.14 12.78 5.73
CA LEU A 13 -11.13 12.16 4.86
C LEU A 13 -9.72 12.23 5.47
N LEU A 14 -9.37 13.37 6.07
CA LEU A 14 -8.11 13.53 6.79
C LEU A 14 -8.04 12.61 8.00
N GLU A 15 -9.14 12.45 8.75
CA GLU A 15 -9.21 11.49 9.86
C GLU A 15 -8.98 10.05 9.37
N LEU A 16 -9.65 9.64 8.27
CA LEU A 16 -9.48 8.31 7.69
C LEU A 16 -8.03 8.08 7.20
N GLU A 17 -7.40 9.09 6.61
CA GLU A 17 -5.97 8.99 6.25
C GLU A 17 -5.09 8.81 7.51
N ASN A 18 -5.28 9.64 8.54
CA ASN A 18 -4.50 9.61 9.77
C ASN A 18 -4.67 8.29 10.54
N ASP A 19 -5.85 7.66 10.45
CA ASP A 19 -6.13 6.33 11.02
C ASP A 19 -5.53 5.19 10.17
N GLY A 20 -4.89 5.49 9.03
CA GLY A 20 -4.31 4.49 8.14
C GLY A 20 -5.33 3.72 7.31
N GLN A 21 -6.55 4.25 7.16
CA GLN A 21 -7.62 3.66 6.33
C GLN A 21 -7.49 4.02 4.84
N ALA A 22 -6.44 4.73 4.45
CA ALA A 22 -6.13 4.98 3.04
C ALA A 22 -5.74 3.67 2.34
N GLU A 23 -6.40 3.35 1.23
CA GLU A 23 -6.07 2.17 0.42
C GLU A 23 -4.69 2.35 -0.23
N ARG A 24 -4.42 3.56 -0.71
CA ARG A 24 -3.14 3.95 -1.31
C ARG A 24 -2.82 5.38 -0.93
N ARG A 25 -1.52 5.66 -0.73
CA ARG A 25 -0.99 7.00 -0.48
C ARG A 25 0.26 7.18 -1.32
N ALA A 26 0.41 8.35 -1.91
CA ALA A 26 1.59 8.75 -2.68
C ALA A 26 2.05 10.14 -2.22
N GLU A 27 3.35 10.28 -2.00
CA GLU A 27 3.97 11.56 -1.69
C GLU A 27 4.32 12.31 -2.99
N LEU A 28 3.96 13.59 -3.02
CA LEU A 28 4.25 14.53 -4.08
C LEU A 28 5.23 15.59 -3.56
N SER A 29 5.95 16.21 -4.49
CA SER A 29 6.96 17.21 -4.21
C SER A 29 6.35 18.48 -3.63
N GLY A 30 7.13 19.12 -2.75
CA GLY A 30 6.64 20.28 -2.00
C GLY A 30 5.64 19.88 -0.93
N GLU A 31 5.91 18.77 -0.24
CA GLU A 31 5.19 18.35 0.96
C GLU A 31 3.68 18.18 0.70
N ARG A 32 3.34 17.57 -0.43
CA ARG A 32 1.96 17.30 -0.85
C ARG A 32 1.73 15.80 -0.89
N PHE A 33 0.48 15.39 -0.69
CA PHE A 33 0.10 13.99 -0.64
C PHE A 33 -1.14 13.75 -1.50
N LEU A 34 -1.19 12.58 -2.11
CA LEU A 34 -2.34 12.08 -2.84
C LEU A 34 -2.76 10.75 -2.21
N SER A 35 -4.00 10.67 -1.75
CA SER A 35 -4.53 9.53 -1.02
C SER A 35 -5.83 9.02 -1.65
N LEU A 36 -5.95 7.69 -1.78
CA LEU A 36 -7.15 7.00 -2.22
C LEU A 36 -7.85 6.43 -0.99
N LEU A 37 -9.09 6.87 -0.76
CA LEU A 37 -9.87 6.55 0.44
C LEU A 37 -11.22 5.96 0.04
N HIS A 38 -11.68 4.97 0.81
CA HIS A 38 -13.03 4.42 0.68
C HIS A 38 -13.80 4.68 1.98
N ASP A 39 -14.93 5.37 1.89
CA ASP A 39 -15.79 5.65 3.04
C ASP A 39 -16.85 4.54 3.14
N PRO A 40 -16.76 3.64 4.12
CA PRO A 40 -17.71 2.55 4.28
C PRO A 40 -19.10 3.04 4.73
N ASP A 41 -19.18 4.21 5.37
CA ASP A 41 -20.42 4.79 5.87
C ASP A 41 -21.37 5.18 4.73
N ASN A 42 -20.85 5.78 3.66
CA ASN A 42 -21.62 6.24 2.52
C ASN A 42 -21.42 5.37 1.27
N GLY A 43 -20.49 4.41 1.32
CA GLY A 43 -20.14 3.54 0.19
C GLY A 43 -19.52 4.31 -0.99
N ARG A 44 -18.91 5.47 -0.72
CA ARG A 44 -18.29 6.33 -1.73
C ARG A 44 -16.79 6.26 -1.65
N SER A 45 -16.13 6.49 -2.78
CA SER A 45 -14.68 6.50 -2.86
C SER A 45 -14.20 7.91 -3.16
N TYR A 46 -13.06 8.27 -2.61
CA TYR A 46 -12.53 9.62 -2.64
C TYR A 46 -11.06 9.60 -3.02
N VAL A 47 -10.66 10.59 -3.81
CA VAL A 47 -9.24 10.92 -4.01
C VAL A 47 -9.01 12.24 -3.29
N LEU A 48 -8.15 12.22 -2.28
CA LEU A 48 -7.78 13.37 -1.48
C LEU A 48 -6.41 13.87 -1.91
N ARG A 49 -6.29 15.17 -2.18
CA ARG A 49 -5.03 15.88 -2.38
C ARG A 49 -4.89 16.92 -1.29
N HIS A 50 -3.84 16.85 -0.48
CA HIS A 50 -3.59 17.83 0.58
C HIS A 50 -2.10 18.14 0.71
N GLY A 51 -1.79 19.31 1.29
CA GLY A 51 -0.43 19.64 1.71
C GLY A 51 -0.09 18.99 3.06
N LEU A 52 1.13 19.21 3.53
CA LEU A 52 1.55 18.79 4.87
C LEU A 52 0.56 19.30 5.89
N ASP A 53 0.03 18.37 6.67
CA ASP A 53 -0.76 18.71 7.82
C ASP A 53 0.17 18.91 9.02
N GLU A 54 0.50 20.17 9.28
CA GLU A 54 1.27 20.58 10.47
C GLU A 54 0.42 20.54 11.75
N THR A 55 -0.89 20.34 11.62
CA THR A 55 -1.86 20.47 12.70
C THR A 55 -2.37 19.15 13.26
N GLU A 56 -1.84 18.03 12.77
CA GLU A 56 -2.19 16.66 13.21
C GLU A 56 -3.72 16.41 13.20
N GLY A 57 -4.40 16.91 12.16
CA GLY A 57 -5.83 16.77 11.92
C GLY A 57 -6.69 17.82 12.63
N ALA A 58 -6.09 18.82 13.28
CA ALA A 58 -6.85 19.89 13.93
C ALA A 58 -7.43 20.91 12.92
N GLU A 59 -6.74 21.13 11.80
CA GLU A 59 -7.16 22.05 10.73
C GLU A 59 -6.99 21.40 9.36
N ILE A 60 -7.77 21.86 8.38
CA ILE A 60 -7.64 21.39 6.99
C ILE A 60 -6.48 22.16 6.34
N PRO A 61 -5.45 21.48 5.79
CA PRO A 61 -4.35 22.15 5.12
C PRO A 61 -4.81 23.05 3.96
N ALA A 62 -4.13 24.17 3.74
CA ALA A 62 -4.46 25.06 2.65
C ALA A 62 -4.27 24.37 1.28
N GLY A 63 -5.22 24.56 0.35
CA GLY A 63 -5.18 23.91 -0.96
C GLY A 63 -5.55 22.42 -0.92
N THR A 64 -6.21 21.97 0.16
CA THR A 64 -6.79 20.62 0.20
C THR A 64 -7.97 20.53 -0.75
N GLU A 65 -7.95 19.50 -1.60
CA GLU A 65 -8.97 19.22 -2.60
C GLU A 65 -9.36 17.74 -2.51
N PHE A 66 -10.65 17.46 -2.73
CA PHE A 66 -11.14 16.09 -2.81
C PHE A 66 -11.98 15.89 -4.06
N PHE A 67 -11.90 14.68 -4.60
CA PHE A 67 -12.71 14.24 -5.72
C PHE A 67 -13.53 13.03 -5.27
N GLN A 68 -14.85 13.13 -5.42
CA GLN A 68 -15.78 12.08 -5.00
C GLN A 68 -16.22 11.24 -6.19
N TYR A 69 -16.22 9.92 -6.00
CA TYR A 69 -16.62 8.93 -6.99
C TYR A 69 -17.66 7.97 -6.40
N ALA A 70 -18.52 7.45 -7.28
CA ALA A 70 -19.57 6.52 -6.89
C ALA A 70 -19.03 5.11 -6.63
N THR A 71 -17.93 4.73 -7.29
CA THR A 71 -17.35 3.39 -7.20
C THR A 71 -15.84 3.44 -6.91
N PRO A 72 -15.28 2.41 -6.27
CA PRO A 72 -13.84 2.32 -6.03
C PRO A 72 -13.05 2.26 -7.34
N ASP A 73 -13.56 1.55 -8.36
CA ASP A 73 -12.92 1.47 -9.68
C ASP A 73 -12.76 2.85 -10.35
N GLU A 74 -13.77 3.71 -10.24
CA GLU A 74 -13.69 5.08 -10.78
C GLU A 74 -12.67 5.93 -10.03
N ALA A 75 -12.67 5.86 -8.69
CA ALA A 75 -11.70 6.58 -7.87
C ALA A 75 -10.27 6.10 -8.12
N GLN A 76 -10.07 4.79 -8.27
CA GLN A 76 -8.76 4.20 -8.54
C GLN A 76 -8.21 4.69 -9.89
N ARG A 77 -9.02 4.66 -10.95
CA ARG A 77 -8.59 5.17 -12.27
C ARG A 77 -8.24 6.65 -12.23
N ALA A 78 -9.02 7.44 -11.49
CA ALA A 78 -8.75 8.87 -11.33
C ALA A 78 -7.47 9.11 -10.51
N PHE A 79 -7.27 8.36 -9.43
CA PHE A 79 -6.03 8.39 -8.65
C PHE A 79 -4.82 8.07 -9.52
N GLU A 80 -4.88 6.99 -10.32
CA GLU A 80 -3.81 6.62 -11.24
C GLU A 80 -3.56 7.69 -12.30
N GLN A 81 -4.61 8.32 -12.83
CA GLN A 81 -4.47 9.41 -13.77
C GLN A 81 -3.70 10.58 -13.15
N LEU A 82 -4.14 11.06 -11.98
CA LEU A 82 -3.50 12.15 -11.26
C LEU A 82 -2.06 11.82 -10.87
N LEU A 83 -1.81 10.58 -10.44
CA LEU A 83 -0.48 10.10 -10.12
C LEU A 83 0.45 10.11 -11.34
N ASN A 84 -0.04 9.67 -12.50
CA ASN A 84 0.71 9.70 -13.76
C ASN A 84 0.95 11.13 -14.24
N GLU A 85 -0.02 12.04 -14.06
CA GLU A 85 0.16 13.46 -14.36
C GLU A 85 1.26 14.08 -13.49
N SER A 86 1.23 13.85 -12.17
CA SER A 86 2.28 14.29 -11.26
C SER A 86 3.64 13.67 -11.57
N LYS A 87 3.68 12.38 -11.93
CA LYS A 87 4.91 11.72 -12.37
C LYS A 87 5.47 12.37 -13.64
N SER A 88 4.61 12.62 -14.63
CA SER A 88 5.02 13.27 -15.88
C SER A 88 5.45 14.72 -15.67
N ALA A 89 4.93 15.39 -14.63
CA ALA A 89 5.33 16.74 -14.23
C ALA A 89 6.64 16.76 -13.40
N GLY A 90 7.17 15.59 -13.00
CA GLY A 90 8.31 15.49 -12.08
C GLY A 90 7.97 15.89 -10.65
N GLU A 91 6.69 15.88 -10.29
CA GLU A 91 6.20 16.17 -8.96
C GLU A 91 6.02 14.91 -8.10
N LEU A 92 6.08 13.71 -8.65
CA LEU A 92 6.03 12.51 -7.84
C LEU A 92 7.37 12.35 -7.10
N VAL A 93 7.35 12.28 -5.77
CA VAL A 93 8.51 11.83 -5.01
C VAL A 93 8.53 10.31 -5.19
N GLU A 94 9.28 9.86 -6.20
CA GLU A 94 9.57 8.43 -6.34
C GLU A 94 10.36 8.03 -5.10
N ASP A 95 9.72 7.32 -4.18
CA ASP A 95 10.44 6.63 -3.14
C ASP A 95 11.41 5.68 -3.86
N ASP A 96 12.71 5.93 -3.72
CA ASP A 96 13.81 5.20 -4.37
C ASP A 96 13.83 3.69 -3.97
N SER A 97 12.82 3.21 -3.24
CA SER A 97 12.47 1.79 -3.07
C SER A 97 11.93 1.17 -4.36
N THR A 98 12.70 1.32 -5.43
CA THR A 98 12.79 0.30 -6.47
C THR A 98 13.47 -0.94 -5.89
N GLU A 99 12.77 -1.67 -5.02
CA GLU A 99 13.09 -3.09 -4.83
C GLU A 99 12.64 -3.85 -6.09
N GLY A 100 13.49 -3.77 -7.11
CA GLY A 100 13.73 -4.79 -8.13
C GLY A 100 12.54 -5.60 -8.63
N ILE A 101 11.54 -4.97 -9.27
CA ILE A 101 10.80 -5.69 -10.31
C ILE A 101 11.73 -5.73 -11.53
N GLY A 102 12.59 -6.75 -11.51
CA GLY A 102 13.55 -7.03 -12.55
C GLY A 102 12.87 -7.07 -13.92
N ASP A 103 13.48 -6.35 -14.85
CA ASP A 103 13.40 -6.61 -16.28
C ASP A 103 13.79 -8.07 -16.51
N PHE A 104 12.81 -8.99 -16.47
CA PHE A 104 13.03 -10.39 -16.75
C PHE A 104 13.14 -10.55 -18.28
N GLU A 105 14.30 -10.18 -18.83
CA GLU A 105 14.76 -10.73 -20.10
C GLU A 105 14.96 -12.24 -19.94
N SER A 106 13.89 -13.00 -20.13
CA SER A 106 13.93 -14.46 -20.25
C SER A 106 14.63 -14.87 -21.54
N SER A 107 15.96 -14.73 -21.57
CA SER A 107 16.78 -15.38 -22.57
C SER A 107 17.03 -16.82 -22.10
N GLY A 108 16.16 -17.72 -22.57
CA GLY A 108 16.27 -19.15 -22.36
C GLY A 108 17.63 -19.69 -22.82
N GLY A 109 18.42 -20.18 -21.86
CA GLY A 109 19.67 -20.90 -22.09
C GLY A 109 19.64 -22.21 -21.34
N GLU A 110 19.43 -23.30 -22.09
CA GLU A 110 19.43 -24.69 -21.68
C GLU A 110 20.71 -25.08 -20.91
N VAL A 111 20.57 -25.67 -19.71
CA VAL A 111 21.56 -26.61 -19.15
C VAL A 111 20.85 -27.84 -18.60
N ARG A 112 20.83 -28.88 -19.43
CA ARG A 112 20.77 -30.27 -18.97
C ARG A 112 21.98 -30.53 -18.09
N ASP A 113 21.78 -31.05 -16.89
CA ASP A 113 22.75 -31.97 -16.34
C ASP A 113 22.05 -33.08 -15.54
N LEU A 114 22.52 -34.28 -15.84
CA LEU A 114 22.00 -35.56 -15.44
C LEU A 114 22.75 -35.98 -14.17
N PHE A 115 22.09 -36.06 -13.02
CA PHE A 115 22.61 -36.85 -11.93
C PHE A 115 21.52 -37.75 -11.33
N ALA A 116 21.56 -38.98 -11.80
CA ALA A 116 21.13 -40.16 -11.07
C ALA A 116 22.37 -40.72 -10.34
N ASP A 117 22.27 -40.93 -9.03
CA ASP A 117 22.86 -42.03 -8.22
C ASP A 117 22.36 -41.81 -6.78
N SER A 118 21.37 -42.57 -6.29
CA SER A 118 21.57 -43.80 -5.49
C SER A 118 22.51 -43.58 -4.31
N ASP A 119 22.00 -43.58 -3.07
CA ASP A 119 22.06 -44.76 -2.21
C ASP A 119 21.49 -44.45 -0.81
N GLU A 120 21.12 -45.54 -0.16
CA GLU A 120 20.35 -45.74 1.05
C GLU A 120 21.25 -45.64 2.30
N ASP A 121 20.80 -45.02 3.41
CA ASP A 121 21.21 -45.46 4.76
C ASP A 121 20.26 -44.91 5.85
N GLU A 122 19.34 -45.77 6.29
CA GLU A 122 18.62 -45.68 7.55
C GLU A 122 19.28 -46.66 8.53
N LEU A 123 19.94 -46.19 9.60
CA LEU A 123 19.97 -46.78 10.95
C LEU A 123 21.08 -46.16 11.82
N SER A 124 20.73 -45.70 13.03
CA SER A 124 21.28 -46.21 14.30
C SER A 124 20.74 -45.48 15.54
N GLN A 125 20.14 -46.27 16.44
CA GLN A 125 19.83 -46.03 17.85
C GLN A 125 21.13 -45.70 18.65
N ASP A 126 21.20 -45.20 19.89
CA ASP A 126 20.40 -45.32 21.11
C ASP A 126 21.06 -44.38 22.16
N SER A 127 20.34 -43.89 23.18
CA SER A 127 20.77 -43.92 24.60
C SER A 127 19.88 -43.06 25.52
N VAL A 128 18.93 -43.76 26.15
CA VAL A 128 18.61 -43.79 27.59
C VAL A 128 18.91 -42.54 28.45
N ILE A 129 17.86 -41.95 29.04
CA ILE A 129 17.68 -41.88 30.51
C ILE A 129 16.22 -41.56 30.87
N SER A 130 15.60 -42.52 31.57
CA SER A 130 14.39 -42.35 32.37
C SER A 130 14.69 -41.52 33.61
N ASP A 131 13.74 -40.69 34.03
CA ASP A 131 13.64 -40.15 35.38
C ASP A 131 12.16 -40.10 35.78
N GLU A 132 11.91 -40.10 37.08
CA GLU A 132 10.98 -40.96 37.81
C GLU A 132 10.12 -40.11 38.77
N GLU A 133 8.86 -40.49 39.04
CA GLU A 133 8.05 -40.22 40.26
C GLU A 133 6.58 -40.56 39.94
N GLN A 134 5.98 -41.70 40.37
CA GLN A 134 5.46 -42.10 41.70
C GLN A 134 4.37 -41.18 42.27
N PRO A 135 3.41 -41.64 43.12
CA PRO A 135 3.12 -42.98 43.65
C PRO A 135 1.76 -43.60 43.22
#